data_AF-A0A6J8AZ94-F1
#
_entry.id   AF-A0A6J8AZ94-F1
#
_cell.length_a   1.000
_cell.length_b   1.000
_cell.length_c   1.000
_cell.angle_alpha   90.00
_cell.angle_beta   90.00
_cell.angle_gamma   90.00
#
_symmetry.space_group_name_H-M   'P 1'
#
loop_
_entity.id
_entity.type
_entity.pdbx_description
1 polymer ?
#
loop_
_entity_poly.entity_id
_entity_poly.type
_entity_poly.pdbx_seq_one_letter_code
_entity_poly.pdbx_strand_id
1 'polypeptide(L)'
;MEECKKTAKGSEYKGMISTTISSRTCQMWKLNTPHRHRFNNLNAKNYCRNPDGEPAPWCYTTDPKKRWEICNVPFCNKKEEECKKTAKGSEYKGMISTTISNRTCQMWKLNTPHRHRFNNLNAKNYCRNPDGEPAPWCYTTDPKKRWEICNVPFCS
;
A
#
# COMPACT_ATOMS: atom_id res chain seq x y z
N MET A 1 -9.37 -13.15 -15.82
CA MET A 1 -8.10 -12.57 -15.33
C MET A 1 -8.16 -12.57 -13.81
N GLU A 2 -7.07 -12.95 -13.14
CA GLU A 2 -7.01 -12.87 -11.68
C GLU A 2 -6.96 -11.39 -11.26
N GLU A 3 -7.93 -10.95 -10.46
CA GLU A 3 -7.98 -9.59 -9.89
C GLU A 3 -7.13 -9.47 -8.61
N CYS A 4 -6.08 -10.29 -8.49
CA CYS A 4 -5.22 -10.37 -7.32
C CYS A 4 -3.74 -10.53 -7.72
N LYS A 5 -2.85 -10.15 -6.79
CA LYS A 5 -1.39 -10.34 -6.91
C LYS A 5 -0.93 -11.54 -6.07
N LYS A 6 0.16 -12.19 -6.46
CA LYS A 6 0.77 -13.32 -5.76
C LYS A 6 1.93 -12.86 -4.89
N THR A 7 2.62 -11.79 -5.27
CA THR A 7 3.78 -11.25 -4.57
C THR A 7 3.50 -9.87 -3.98
N ALA A 8 4.31 -9.44 -3.00
CA ALA A 8 4.17 -8.10 -2.42
C ALA A 8 4.31 -6.98 -3.46
N LYS A 9 5.32 -7.11 -4.34
CA LYS A 9 5.56 -6.20 -5.46
C LYS A 9 4.43 -6.23 -6.49
N GLY A 10 3.82 -7.39 -6.72
CA GLY A 10 2.74 -7.53 -7.68
C GLY A 10 3.15 -7.20 -9.12
N SER A 11 4.41 -7.43 -9.49
CA SER A 11 4.91 -7.24 -10.86
C SER A 11 4.18 -8.13 -11.86
N GLU A 12 3.66 -9.27 -11.41
CA GLU A 12 2.85 -10.21 -12.18
C GLU A 12 1.38 -9.79 -12.34
N TYR A 13 0.92 -8.78 -11.60
CA TYR A 13 -0.49 -8.38 -11.59
C TYR A 13 -0.93 -7.82 -12.96
N LYS A 14 -1.98 -8.42 -13.53
CA LYS A 14 -2.56 -8.04 -14.83
C LYS A 14 -4.06 -7.72 -14.77
N GLY A 15 -4.63 -7.58 -13.57
CA GLY A 15 -6.05 -7.24 -13.38
C GLY A 15 -6.40 -5.79 -13.76
N MET A 16 -7.61 -5.37 -13.40
CA MET A 16 -8.30 -4.17 -13.87
C MET A 16 -8.51 -3.09 -12.80
N ILE A 17 -7.91 -3.22 -11.62
CA ILE A 17 -7.97 -2.18 -10.58
C ILE A 17 -7.35 -0.89 -11.14
N SER A 18 -8.10 0.21 -11.03
CA SER A 18 -7.78 1.53 -11.59
C SER A 18 -7.95 2.67 -10.58
N THR A 19 -7.91 2.33 -9.28
CA THR A 19 -7.98 3.28 -8.18
C THR A 19 -6.85 3.04 -7.19
N THR A 20 -6.35 4.14 -6.62
CA THR A 20 -5.24 4.17 -5.67
C THR A 20 -5.71 3.87 -4.25
N ILE A 21 -4.77 3.74 -3.30
CA ILE A 21 -5.07 3.53 -1.87
C ILE A 21 -5.99 4.61 -1.28
N SER A 22 -5.89 5.84 -1.79
CA SER A 22 -6.68 7.00 -1.37
C SER A 22 -7.91 7.22 -2.25
N SER A 23 -8.32 6.21 -3.03
CA SER A 23 -9.45 6.26 -3.96
C SER A 23 -9.31 7.28 -5.10
N ARG A 24 -8.10 7.77 -5.39
CA ARG A 24 -7.86 8.58 -6.60
C ARG A 24 -7.93 7.72 -7.85
N THR A 25 -8.58 8.21 -8.89
CA THR A 25 -8.63 7.57 -10.21
C THR A 25 -7.25 7.57 -10.87
N CYS A 26 -6.90 6.46 -11.50
CA CYS A 26 -5.66 6.34 -12.26
C CYS A 26 -5.74 7.05 -13.62
N GLN A 27 -4.67 7.77 -13.97
CA GLN A 27 -4.38 8.27 -15.31
C GLN A 27 -4.09 7.09 -16.25
N MET A 28 -4.53 7.20 -17.51
CA MET A 28 -4.19 6.21 -18.54
C MET A 28 -2.68 6.25 -18.85
N TRP A 29 -2.04 5.08 -18.88
CA TRP A 29 -0.62 4.95 -19.19
C TRP A 29 -0.28 5.52 -20.57
N LYS A 30 -1.16 5.43 -21.57
CA LYS A 30 -0.88 6.01 -22.90
C LYS A 30 -0.83 7.56 -22.88
N LEU A 31 -1.43 8.20 -21.89
CA LEU A 31 -1.57 9.66 -21.80
C LEU A 31 -0.47 10.29 -20.96
N ASN A 32 -0.13 11.53 -21.28
CA ASN A 32 0.90 12.33 -20.62
C ASN A 32 0.32 13.51 -19.80
N THR A 33 -0.97 13.43 -19.47
CA THR A 33 -1.73 14.46 -18.76
C THR A 33 -2.61 13.79 -17.69
N PRO A 34 -2.66 14.32 -16.45
CA PRO A 34 -1.92 15.48 -15.95
C PRO A 34 -0.41 15.25 -15.77
N HIS A 35 0.05 13.99 -15.68
CA HIS A 35 1.45 13.68 -15.38
C HIS A 35 2.17 13.10 -16.59
N ARG A 36 3.18 13.82 -17.10
CA ARG A 36 4.09 13.31 -18.13
C ARG A 36 4.99 12.21 -17.56
N HIS A 37 5.22 11.14 -18.30
CA HIS A 37 6.05 10.03 -17.84
C HIS A 37 6.63 9.17 -18.98
N ARG A 38 7.40 8.13 -18.63
CA ARG A 38 8.10 7.23 -19.58
C ARG A 38 7.37 5.93 -19.94
N PHE A 39 6.28 5.62 -19.24
CA PHE A 39 5.63 4.31 -19.32
C PHE A 39 4.49 4.23 -20.35
N ASN A 40 4.58 5.01 -21.44
CA ASN A 40 3.48 5.21 -22.38
C ASN A 40 3.14 3.97 -23.22
N ASN A 41 4.09 3.03 -23.28
CA ASN A 41 3.97 1.78 -24.01
C ASN A 41 3.37 0.65 -23.15
N LEU A 42 3.01 0.90 -21.88
CA LEU A 42 2.31 -0.10 -21.06
C LEU A 42 0.90 -0.35 -21.62
N ASN A 43 0.66 -1.56 -22.12
CA ASN A 43 -0.66 -1.99 -22.56
C ASN A 43 -1.56 -2.36 -21.37
N ALA A 44 -1.99 -1.36 -20.61
CA ALA A 44 -2.74 -1.56 -19.37
C ALA A 44 -3.83 -0.50 -19.13
N LYS A 45 -4.35 0.19 -20.16
CA LYS A 45 -5.32 1.31 -20.02
C LYS A 45 -4.89 2.28 -18.90
N ASN A 46 -5.61 2.32 -17.78
CA ASN A 46 -5.25 3.02 -16.54
C ASN A 46 -5.15 2.06 -15.33
N TYR A 47 -5.00 0.76 -15.57
CA TYR A 47 -4.94 -0.27 -14.55
C TYR A 47 -3.59 -0.25 -13.83
N CYS A 48 -3.60 -0.53 -12.54
CA CYS A 48 -2.40 -0.49 -11.71
C CYS A 48 -1.38 -1.54 -12.16
N ARG A 49 -0.12 -1.13 -12.26
CA ARG A 49 1.00 -1.98 -12.70
C ARG A 49 2.23 -1.65 -11.87
N ASN A 50 3.23 -2.52 -11.93
CA ASN A 50 4.52 -2.29 -11.30
C ASN A 50 5.67 -2.52 -12.29
N PRO A 51 5.89 -1.57 -13.21
CA PRO A 51 6.89 -1.71 -14.28
C PRO A 51 8.33 -1.48 -13.82
N ASP A 52 8.54 -0.85 -12.66
CA ASP A 52 9.82 -0.34 -12.18
C ASP A 52 10.25 -0.91 -10.82
N GLY A 53 9.55 -1.93 -10.33
CA GLY A 53 9.94 -2.65 -9.12
C GLY A 53 9.64 -1.91 -7.83
N GLU A 54 8.71 -0.95 -7.88
CA GLU A 54 8.10 -0.31 -6.71
C GLU A 54 7.55 -1.37 -5.74
N PRO A 55 7.27 -1.01 -4.48
CA PRO A 55 6.87 -2.01 -3.50
C PRO A 55 5.50 -2.66 -3.71
N ALA A 56 4.66 -2.09 -4.58
CA ALA A 56 3.33 -2.59 -4.92
C ALA A 56 2.90 -2.08 -6.31
N PRO A 57 1.86 -2.66 -6.93
CA PRO A 57 1.25 -2.07 -8.11
C PRO A 57 0.77 -0.65 -7.82
N TRP A 58 1.02 0.25 -8.76
CA TRP A 58 0.76 1.68 -8.63
C TRP A 58 0.24 2.24 -9.96
N CYS A 59 -0.20 3.49 -9.94
CA CYS A 59 -0.54 4.23 -11.15
C CYS A 59 -0.25 5.73 -10.97
N TYR A 60 -0.09 6.44 -12.09
CA TYR A 60 -0.22 7.90 -12.09
C TYR A 60 -1.67 8.26 -11.78
N THR A 61 -1.91 9.36 -11.06
CA THR A 61 -3.29 9.73 -10.68
C THR A 61 -3.83 10.83 -11.59
N THR A 62 -5.15 10.98 -11.65
CA THR A 62 -5.78 12.12 -12.34
C THR A 62 -5.73 13.41 -11.51
N ASP A 63 -5.29 13.36 -10.26
CA ASP A 63 -5.09 14.52 -9.38
C ASP A 63 -3.77 15.24 -9.74
N PRO A 64 -3.80 16.50 -10.21
CA PRO A 64 -2.58 17.25 -10.55
C PRO A 64 -1.63 17.44 -9.36
N LYS A 65 -2.13 17.37 -8.12
CA LYS A 65 -1.32 17.53 -6.89
C LYS A 65 -0.69 16.22 -6.43
N LYS A 66 -1.09 15.07 -6.98
CA LYS A 66 -0.56 13.75 -6.62
C LYS A 66 -0.11 13.01 -7.86
N ARG A 67 1.18 13.10 -8.17
CA ARG A 67 1.76 12.50 -9.39
C ARG A 67 1.41 11.02 -9.55
N TRP A 68 1.65 10.23 -8.52
CA TRP A 68 1.38 8.80 -8.53
C TRP A 68 1.07 8.33 -7.11
N GLU A 69 0.46 7.16 -7.01
CA GLU A 69 0.14 6.53 -5.75
C GLU A 69 -0.01 5.01 -5.95
N ILE A 70 0.29 4.24 -4.91
CA ILE A 70 0.10 2.79 -4.92
C ILE A 70 -1.38 2.42 -4.96
N CYS A 71 -1.68 1.22 -5.43
CA CYS A 71 -3.03 0.70 -5.55
C CYS A 71 -3.34 -0.39 -4.53
N ASN A 72 -4.63 -0.51 -4.23
CA ASN A 72 -5.21 -1.49 -3.32
C ASN A 72 -5.43 -2.85 -4.01
N VAL A 73 -4.37 -3.50 -4.48
CA VAL A 73 -4.48 -4.82 -5.14
C VAL A 73 -4.52 -5.96 -4.11
N PRO A 74 -5.58 -6.81 -4.07
CA PRO A 74 -5.67 -7.94 -3.15
C PRO A 74 -4.61 -8.99 -3.45
N PHE A 75 -4.24 -9.81 -2.46
CA PHE A 75 -3.40 -10.97 -2.73
C PHE A 75 -4.27 -12.19 -2.99
N CYS A 76 -3.81 -13.07 -3.89
CA CYS A 76 -4.51 -14.31 -4.17
C CYS A 76 -4.40 -15.26 -2.95
N ASN A 77 -5.51 -15.88 -2.55
CA ASN A 77 -5.58 -16.96 -1.56
C ASN A 77 -4.97 -16.61 -0.18
N LYS A 78 -5.26 -15.43 0.35
CA LYS A 78 -4.90 -15.05 1.73
C LYS A 78 -5.96 -15.53 2.71
N LYS A 79 -5.54 -16.14 3.83
CA LYS A 79 -6.42 -16.36 4.98
C LYS A 79 -6.97 -15.02 5.47
N GLU A 80 -8.23 -14.99 5.92
CA GLU A 80 -8.89 -13.75 6.37
C GLU A 80 -8.06 -12.97 7.42
N GLU A 81 -7.30 -13.68 8.25
CA GLU A 81 -6.46 -13.10 9.29
C GLU A 81 -5.21 -12.38 8.76
N GLU A 82 -4.83 -12.62 7.50
CA GLU A 82 -3.65 -12.04 6.87
C GLU A 82 -3.97 -10.87 5.93
N CYS A 83 -5.23 -10.48 5.82
CA CYS A 83 -5.70 -9.47 4.89
C CYS A 83 -6.67 -8.47 5.55
N LYS A 84 -6.86 -7.32 4.89
CA LYS A 84 -7.87 -6.30 5.24
C LYS A 84 -9.07 -6.44 4.33
N LYS A 85 -10.26 -6.12 4.85
CA LYS A 85 -11.53 -6.11 4.12
C LYS A 85 -11.86 -4.69 3.61
N THR A 86 -11.38 -3.65 4.29
CA THR A 86 -11.62 -2.24 3.94
C THR A 86 -10.35 -1.53 3.48
N ALA A 87 -10.51 -0.41 2.76
CA ALA A 87 -9.36 0.41 2.33
C ALA A 87 -8.51 0.88 3.52
N LYS A 88 -9.17 1.38 4.56
CA LYS A 88 -8.55 1.81 5.82
C LYS A 88 -7.88 0.65 6.56
N GLY A 89 -8.47 -0.54 6.53
CA GLY A 89 -7.95 -1.72 7.21
C GLY A 89 -7.89 -1.57 8.73
N SER A 90 -8.84 -0.83 9.33
CA SER A 90 -8.97 -0.71 10.79
C SER A 90 -9.20 -2.06 11.47
N GLU A 91 -9.83 -2.99 10.76
CA GLU A 91 -10.09 -4.36 11.19
C GLU A 91 -8.88 -5.30 11.07
N TYR A 92 -7.80 -4.85 10.40
CA TYR A 92 -6.66 -5.70 10.12
C TYR A 92 -5.92 -6.14 11.39
N LYS A 93 -5.83 -7.45 11.59
CA LYS A 93 -5.15 -8.06 12.76
C LYS A 93 -3.96 -8.95 12.39
N GLY A 94 -3.55 -8.98 11.12
CA GLY A 94 -2.44 -9.81 10.67
C GLY A 94 -1.06 -9.37 11.19
N MET A 95 -0.03 -10.08 10.72
CA MET A 95 1.34 -10.03 11.27
C MET A 95 2.35 -9.27 10.40
N ILE A 96 1.90 -8.50 9.40
CA ILE A 96 2.82 -7.69 8.59
C ILE A 96 3.51 -6.67 9.49
N SER A 97 4.84 -6.66 9.48
CA SER A 97 5.71 -5.83 10.33
C SER A 97 6.72 -5.02 9.52
N THR A 98 6.44 -4.83 8.24
CA THR A 98 7.25 -4.01 7.33
C THR A 98 6.37 -3.02 6.58
N THR A 99 6.93 -1.83 6.39
CA THR A 99 6.30 -0.73 5.64
C THR A 99 6.36 -0.98 4.13
N ILE A 100 5.70 -0.13 3.35
CA ILE A 100 5.79 -0.18 1.88
C ILE A 100 7.24 -0.08 1.41
N SER A 101 8.10 0.72 2.03
CA SER A 101 9.50 0.84 1.62
C SER A 101 10.41 -0.26 2.18
N ASN A 102 9.83 -1.31 2.76
CA ASN A 102 10.51 -2.40 3.43
C ASN A 102 11.30 -1.98 4.69
N ARG A 103 10.97 -0.83 5.31
CA ARG A 103 11.46 -0.50 6.66
C ARG A 103 10.77 -1.37 7.70
N THR A 104 11.54 -1.87 8.66
CA THR A 104 11.03 -2.62 9.82
C THR A 104 10.19 -1.71 10.71
N CYS A 105 9.04 -2.22 11.16
CA CYS A 105 8.19 -1.52 12.11
C CYS A 105 8.79 -1.53 13.52
N GLN A 106 8.72 -0.38 14.18
CA GLN A 106 8.94 -0.22 15.61
C GLN A 106 7.84 -0.93 16.40
N MET A 107 8.19 -1.54 17.53
CA MET A 107 7.21 -2.14 18.44
C MET A 107 6.32 -1.06 19.05
N TRP A 108 5.00 -1.25 19.01
CA TRP A 108 4.03 -0.32 19.58
C TRP A 108 4.27 -0.09 21.07
N LYS A 109 4.70 -1.09 21.84
CA LYS A 109 4.98 -0.90 23.28
C LYS A 109 6.19 0.02 23.55
N LEU A 110 7.07 0.23 22.56
CA LEU A 110 8.31 0.98 22.71
C LEU A 110 8.16 2.42 22.22
N ASN A 111 8.90 3.34 22.85
CA ASN A 111 8.94 4.77 22.53
C ASN A 111 10.24 5.18 21.80
N THR A 112 10.93 4.22 21.20
CA THR A 112 12.24 4.39 20.56
C THR A 112 12.26 3.64 19.22
N PRO A 113 12.77 4.23 18.13
CA PRO A 113 13.29 5.61 18.03
C PRO A 113 12.21 6.70 18.10
N HIS A 114 10.94 6.37 17.86
CA HIS A 114 9.87 7.35 17.80
C HIS A 114 8.95 7.28 19.01
N ARG A 115 8.93 8.33 19.83
CA ARG A 115 7.95 8.47 20.92
C ARG A 115 6.54 8.65 20.37
N HIS A 116 5.54 8.02 20.97
CA HIS A 116 4.15 8.12 20.52
C HIS A 116 3.11 7.79 21.61
N ARG A 117 1.81 7.86 21.26
CA ARG A 117 0.68 7.64 22.17
C ARG A 117 0.06 6.24 22.13
N PHE A 118 0.45 5.41 21.16
CA PHE A 118 -0.19 4.11 20.90
C PHE A 118 0.46 2.94 21.66
N ASN A 119 0.98 3.18 22.86
CA ASN A 119 1.82 2.21 23.59
C ASN A 119 1.06 1.02 24.14
N ASN A 120 -0.24 1.19 24.32
CA ASN A 120 -1.15 0.17 24.82
C ASN A 120 -1.69 -0.73 23.71
N LEU A 121 -1.26 -0.53 22.46
CA LEU A 121 -1.76 -1.29 21.34
C LEU A 121 -1.13 -2.70 21.33
N ASN A 122 -1.97 -3.71 21.56
CA ASN A 122 -1.53 -5.12 21.63
C ASN A 122 -1.32 -5.72 20.23
N ALA A 123 -0.27 -5.29 19.54
CA ALA A 123 0.05 -5.77 18.20
C ALA A 123 1.55 -5.92 17.92
N LYS A 124 2.40 -6.18 18.93
CA LYS A 124 3.87 -6.26 18.78
C LYS A 124 4.41 -5.07 17.96
N ASN A 125 4.89 -5.30 16.73
CA ASN A 125 5.25 -4.28 15.75
C ASN A 125 4.45 -4.43 14.44
N TYR A 126 3.29 -5.08 14.48
CA TYR A 126 2.47 -5.33 13.30
C TYR A 126 1.71 -4.08 12.87
N CYS A 127 1.54 -3.88 11.57
CA CYS A 127 0.85 -2.74 11.01
C CYS A 127 -0.60 -2.66 11.45
N ARG A 128 -1.05 -1.48 11.85
CA ARG A 128 -2.40 -1.23 12.38
C ARG A 128 -2.89 0.14 11.92
N ASN A 129 -4.19 0.37 12.03
CA ASN A 129 -4.79 1.67 11.76
C ASN A 129 -5.67 2.12 12.93
N PRO A 130 -5.08 2.60 14.03
CA PRO A 130 -5.82 3.00 15.22
C PRO A 130 -6.48 4.38 15.12
N ASP A 131 -6.12 5.19 14.13
CA ASP A 131 -6.47 6.61 14.02
C ASP A 131 -7.17 6.99 12.70
N GLY A 132 -7.55 6.01 11.89
CA GLY A 132 -8.39 6.23 10.71
C GLY A 132 -7.63 6.71 9.49
N GLU A 133 -6.31 6.51 9.45
CA GLU A 133 -5.45 6.73 8.28
C GLU A 133 -5.97 5.99 7.02
N PRO A 134 -5.51 6.35 5.82
CA PRO A 134 -5.98 5.71 4.59
C PRO A 134 -5.64 4.20 4.47
N ALA A 135 -4.68 3.70 5.25
CA ALA A 135 -4.27 2.29 5.28
C ALA A 135 -3.59 1.93 6.61
N PRO A 136 -3.43 0.63 6.93
CA PRO A 136 -2.61 0.22 8.08
C PRO A 136 -1.17 0.71 7.94
N TRP A 137 -0.59 1.16 9.04
CA TRP A 137 0.71 1.78 9.10
C TRP A 137 1.44 1.34 10.38
N CYS A 138 2.72 1.71 10.49
CA CYS A 138 3.49 1.56 11.71
C CYS A 138 4.53 2.68 11.85
N TYR A 139 4.98 2.93 13.07
CA TYR A 139 6.25 3.65 13.29
C TYR A 139 7.39 2.80 12.76
N THR A 140 8.46 3.42 12.25
CA THR A 140 9.59 2.66 11.68
C THR A 140 10.78 2.61 12.64
N THR A 141 11.67 1.64 12.49
CA THR A 141 12.95 1.63 13.22
C THR A 141 13.97 2.62 12.65
N ASP A 142 13.69 3.25 11.50
CA ASP A 142 14.53 4.28 10.89
C ASP A 142 14.31 5.63 11.61
N PRO A 143 15.34 6.21 12.25
CA PRO A 143 15.22 7.50 12.95
C PRO A 143 14.81 8.66 12.03
N LYS A 144 15.06 8.56 10.72
CA LYS A 144 14.72 9.61 9.74
C LYS A 144 13.29 9.48 9.19
N LYS A 145 12.63 8.34 9.42
CA LYS A 145 11.26 8.09 8.95
C LYS A 145 10.38 7.71 10.12
N ARG A 146 9.66 8.69 10.67
CA ARG A 146 8.81 8.49 11.84
C ARG A 146 7.82 7.33 11.67
N TRP A 147 7.06 7.35 10.58
CA TRP A 147 6.07 6.33 10.29
C TRP A 147 5.87 6.21 8.78
N GLU A 148 5.28 5.10 8.37
CA GLU A 148 4.93 4.84 6.98
C GLU A 148 3.81 3.80 6.89
N ILE A 149 3.00 3.89 5.82
CA ILE A 149 1.97 2.89 5.54
C ILE A 149 2.58 1.53 5.21
N CYS A 150 1.80 0.48 5.39
CA CYS A 150 2.17 -0.89 5.09
C CYS A 150 1.42 -1.43 3.88
N ASN A 151 2.06 -2.35 3.16
CA ASN A 151 1.47 -3.05 2.01
C ASN A 151 0.59 -4.21 2.49
N VAL A 152 -0.54 -3.90 3.13
CA VAL A 152 -1.48 -4.91 3.65
C VAL A 152 -2.38 -5.44 2.53
N PRO A 153 -2.45 -6.78 2.31
CA PRO A 153 -3.34 -7.41 1.33
C PRO A 153 -4.80 -7.10 1.56
N PHE A 154 -5.61 -6.96 0.50
CA PHE A 154 -7.05 -7.18 0.62
C PHE A 154 -7.39 -8.66 0.61
N CYS A 155 -8.45 -9.02 1.33
CA CYS A 155 -9.07 -10.33 1.23
C CYS A 155 -9.75 -10.48 -0.13
N SER A 156 -9.66 -11.68 -0.72
CA SER A 156 -10.36 -12.04 -1.96
C SER A 156 -11.81 -12.39 -1.71
#